data_AF-A0A497VBT4-F1
#
_entry.id   AF-A0A497VBT4-F1
#
_cell.length_a   1.000
_cell.length_b   1.000
_cell.length_c   1.000
_cell.angle_alpha   90.00
_cell.angle_beta   90.00
_cell.angle_gamma   90.00
#
_symmetry.space_group_name_H-M   'P 1'
#
loop_
_entity.id
_entity.type
_entity.pdbx_description
1 polymer ?
#
loop_
_entity_poly.entity_id
_entity_poly.type
_entity_poly.pdbx_seq_one_letter_code
_entity_poly.pdbx_strand_id
1 'polypeptide(L)'
;MSRRFCGIHNVSHYEVMGYEVHITRKENWFDDGPEIALEEWLNVVRSDVEMRLDGQAEATVGAGAVLRMEDPSMSVWVGYSKHGQNGNMAWLWHSRGNVMANNPDEEILRKMSLIATRLSAKVQGDEGELYGQDGNPIDEEASTHSNLGLKPWWRFW
;
A
#
# COMPACT_ATOMS: atom_id res chain seq x y z
N MET A 1 54.42 4.75 3.97
CA MET A 1 53.69 4.38 2.74
C MET A 1 52.57 3.42 3.13
N SER A 2 51.35 3.95 3.23
CA SER A 2 50.14 3.23 3.60
C SER A 2 49.25 3.15 2.38
N ARG A 3 48.85 1.94 1.96
CA ARG A 3 47.58 1.70 1.26
C ARG A 3 47.08 0.31 1.65
N ARG A 4 46.12 0.30 2.58
CA ARG A 4 45.09 -0.75 2.68
C ARG A 4 44.22 -0.65 1.44
N PHE A 5 43.75 -1.77 0.88
CA PHE A 5 42.42 -1.94 0.28
C PHE A 5 42.31 -3.36 -0.28
N CYS A 6 41.51 -4.22 0.37
CA CYS A 6 40.70 -5.21 -0.32
C CYS A 6 39.55 -5.58 0.60
N GLY A 7 38.34 -5.26 0.16
CA GLY A 7 37.11 -5.38 0.93
C GLY A 7 36.00 -4.67 0.19
N ILE A 8 35.86 -4.96 -1.12
CA ILE A 8 34.69 -4.54 -1.87
C ILE A 8 33.61 -5.53 -1.49
N HIS A 9 32.75 -5.12 -0.55
CA HIS A 9 31.54 -5.83 -0.20
C HIS A 9 30.67 -5.92 -1.46
N ASN A 10 30.28 -7.15 -1.76
CA ASN A 10 29.27 -7.48 -2.75
C ASN A 10 27.94 -6.86 -2.29
N VAL A 11 27.63 -5.64 -2.73
CA VAL A 11 26.27 -5.13 -2.69
C VAL A 11 25.56 -5.76 -3.88
N SER A 12 24.95 -6.92 -3.63
CA SER A 12 23.93 -7.49 -4.49
C SER A 12 22.91 -6.40 -4.77
N HIS A 13 22.89 -5.96 -6.02
CA HIS A 13 21.83 -5.17 -6.64
C HIS A 13 20.56 -6.02 -6.54
N TYR A 14 19.85 -5.92 -5.41
CA TYR A 14 18.50 -6.43 -5.33
C TYR A 14 17.67 -5.42 -6.11
N GLU A 15 17.48 -5.71 -7.40
CA GLU A 15 16.38 -5.16 -8.16
C GLU A 15 15.12 -5.60 -7.41
N VAL A 16 14.63 -4.73 -6.52
CA VAL A 16 13.33 -4.94 -5.90
C VAL A 16 12.35 -4.77 -7.04
N MET A 17 11.83 -5.87 -7.57
CA MET A 17 10.67 -5.82 -8.46
C MET A 17 9.62 -4.98 -7.73
N GLY A 18 9.23 -3.85 -8.34
CA GLY A 18 8.29 -2.93 -7.74
C GLY A 18 6.93 -3.59 -7.65
N TYR A 19 6.47 -3.83 -6.44
CA TYR A 19 5.15 -4.34 -6.13
C TYR A 19 4.24 -3.18 -5.74
N GLU A 20 3.02 -3.18 -6.25
CA GLU A 20 2.05 -2.10 -6.02
C GLU A 20 0.78 -2.65 -5.35
N VAL A 21 0.24 -1.88 -4.42
CA VAL A 21 -1.01 -2.22 -3.74
C VAL A 21 -2.01 -1.11 -3.93
N HIS A 22 -3.26 -1.51 -4.12
CA HIS A 22 -4.37 -0.65 -4.47
C HIS A 22 -5.46 -0.75 -3.40
N ILE A 23 -5.95 0.40 -2.94
CA ILE A 23 -7.27 0.52 -2.33
C ILE A 23 -8.26 0.73 -3.47
N THR A 24 -9.21 -0.19 -3.64
CA THR A 24 -10.15 -0.19 -4.76
C THR A 24 -11.56 -0.60 -4.33
N ARG A 25 -12.57 -0.10 -5.05
CA ARG A 25 -13.98 -0.56 -4.95
C ARG A 25 -14.37 -1.49 -6.10
N LYS A 26 -13.47 -1.68 -7.06
CA LYS A 26 -13.66 -2.52 -8.23
C LYS A 26 -13.56 -4.00 -7.85
N GLU A 27 -13.95 -4.87 -8.77
CA GLU A 27 -13.72 -6.31 -8.60
C GLU A 27 -12.22 -6.61 -8.64
N ASN A 28 -11.54 -6.20 -9.72
CA ASN A 28 -10.09 -6.06 -9.74
C ASN A 28 -9.70 -4.60 -9.94
N TRP A 29 -8.57 -4.18 -9.36
CA TRP A 29 -8.10 -2.81 -9.39
C TRP A 29 -7.97 -2.23 -10.81
N PHE A 30 -7.72 -3.10 -11.79
CA PHE A 30 -7.56 -2.79 -13.21
C PHE A 30 -8.86 -2.84 -14.03
N ASP A 31 -9.95 -3.34 -13.46
CA ASP A 31 -11.24 -3.42 -14.15
C ASP A 31 -11.93 -2.04 -14.24
N ASP A 32 -12.99 -1.97 -15.03
CA ASP A 32 -13.98 -0.90 -14.92
C ASP A 32 -14.87 -1.13 -13.69
N GLY A 33 -15.33 -0.07 -13.05
CA GLY A 33 -16.21 -0.21 -11.89
C GLY A 33 -16.36 1.06 -11.06
N PRO A 34 -16.87 0.93 -9.83
CA PRO A 34 -16.97 2.06 -8.91
C PRO A 34 -15.58 2.61 -8.59
N GLU A 35 -15.42 3.93 -8.73
CA GLU A 35 -14.16 4.61 -8.45
C GLU A 35 -14.19 5.27 -7.08
N ILE A 36 -13.02 5.39 -6.47
CA ILE A 36 -12.77 6.34 -5.38
C ILE A 36 -12.54 7.69 -6.04
N ALA A 37 -13.37 8.70 -5.75
CA ALA A 37 -13.14 10.03 -6.30
C ALA A 37 -11.94 10.71 -5.61
N LEU A 38 -11.23 11.57 -6.34
CA LEU A 38 -10.09 12.31 -5.78
C LEU A 38 -10.48 13.08 -4.50
N GLU A 39 -11.62 13.77 -4.50
CA GLU A 39 -12.07 14.51 -3.31
C GLU A 39 -12.39 13.60 -2.12
N GLU A 40 -12.86 12.37 -2.35
CA GLU A 40 -13.05 11.40 -1.26
C GLU A 40 -11.71 11.05 -0.61
N TRP A 41 -10.68 10.78 -1.42
CA TRP A 41 -9.33 10.55 -0.94
C TRP A 41 -8.79 11.76 -0.17
N LEU A 42 -8.88 12.96 -0.74
CA LEU A 42 -8.40 14.19 -0.09
C LEU A 42 -9.12 14.45 1.24
N ASN A 43 -10.40 14.13 1.36
CA ASN A 43 -11.14 14.25 2.62
C ASN A 43 -10.64 13.26 3.68
N VAL A 44 -10.26 12.04 3.29
CA VAL A 44 -9.60 11.10 4.21
C VAL A 44 -8.26 11.65 4.68
N VAL A 45 -7.42 12.14 3.76
CA VAL A 45 -6.11 12.72 4.11
C VAL A 45 -6.26 13.91 5.05
N ARG A 46 -7.19 14.83 4.77
CA ARG A 46 -7.44 16.03 5.60
C ARG A 46 -7.99 15.71 6.99
N SER A 47 -8.68 14.59 7.15
CA SER A 47 -9.28 14.18 8.43
C SER A 47 -8.37 13.28 9.29
N ASP A 48 -7.31 12.73 8.70
CA ASP A 48 -6.36 11.87 9.38
C ASP A 48 -5.13 12.67 9.85
N VAL A 49 -4.99 12.82 11.17
CA VAL A 49 -3.90 13.61 11.77
C VAL A 49 -2.50 13.04 11.52
N GLU A 50 -2.41 11.76 11.12
CA GLU A 50 -1.15 11.12 10.78
C GLU A 50 -0.82 11.23 9.29
N MET A 51 -1.71 11.78 8.47
CA MET A 51 -1.50 11.98 7.04
C MET A 51 -1.15 13.44 6.75
N ARG A 52 -0.28 13.64 5.76
CA ARG A 52 0.07 14.96 5.25
C ARG A 52 -0.05 14.98 3.73
N LEU A 53 -0.77 15.96 3.21
CA LEU A 53 -0.88 16.21 1.78
C LEU A 53 0.31 17.07 1.33
N ASP A 54 1.25 16.48 0.60
CA ASP A 54 2.47 17.17 0.17
C ASP A 54 2.37 17.67 -1.28
N GLY A 55 1.50 17.06 -2.10
CA GLY A 55 1.29 17.43 -3.50
C GLY A 55 2.47 17.07 -4.42
N GLN A 56 3.52 16.49 -3.85
CA GLN A 56 4.71 16.04 -4.55
C GLN A 56 5.42 14.95 -3.73
N ALA A 57 6.08 14.04 -4.43
CA ALA A 57 6.99 13.06 -3.84
C ALA A 57 8.40 13.33 -4.35
N GLU A 58 9.38 13.16 -3.45
CA GLU A 58 10.80 13.23 -3.77
C GLU A 58 11.47 11.92 -3.38
N ALA A 59 12.32 11.41 -4.27
CA ALA A 59 13.18 10.27 -3.99
C ALA A 59 14.59 10.55 -4.50
N THR A 60 15.59 10.25 -3.67
CA THR A 60 17.00 10.28 -4.09
C THR A 60 17.33 8.97 -4.80
N VAL A 61 17.76 9.06 -6.06
CA VAL A 61 18.13 7.92 -6.91
C VAL A 61 19.61 7.98 -7.29
N GLY A 62 20.25 6.81 -7.35
CA GLY A 62 21.62 6.66 -7.81
C GLY A 62 22.63 7.59 -7.12
N ALA A 63 23.45 8.29 -7.93
CA ALA A 63 24.53 9.18 -7.49
C ALA A 63 24.06 10.50 -6.82
N GLY A 64 22.93 10.49 -6.11
CA GLY A 64 22.37 11.68 -5.44
C GLY A 64 21.45 12.52 -6.33
N ALA A 65 20.98 12.00 -7.47
CA ALA A 65 19.97 12.68 -8.26
C ALA A 65 18.63 12.64 -7.53
N VAL A 66 17.85 13.72 -7.57
CA VAL A 66 16.53 13.78 -6.95
C VAL A 66 15.48 13.64 -8.05
N LEU A 67 14.68 12.58 -7.98
CA LEU A 67 13.47 12.42 -8.77
C LEU A 67 12.33 13.09 -8.01
N ARG A 68 11.65 14.05 -8.65
CA ARG A 68 10.45 14.69 -8.11
C ARG A 68 9.26 14.34 -9.00
N MET A 69 8.16 13.93 -8.38
CA MET A 69 6.89 13.71 -9.03
C MET A 69 5.85 14.63 -8.39
N GLU A 70 5.20 15.45 -9.20
CA GLU A 70 4.12 16.34 -8.75
C GLU A 70 2.77 15.67 -9.02
N ASP A 71 1.96 15.53 -7.97
CA ASP A 71 0.61 15.01 -8.08
C ASP A 71 -0.24 15.61 -6.93
N PRO A 72 -1.37 16.29 -7.22
CA PRO A 72 -2.22 16.92 -6.20
C PRO A 72 -2.76 15.97 -5.12
N SER A 73 -2.75 14.66 -5.36
CA SER A 73 -3.19 13.62 -4.42
C SER A 73 -2.06 13.06 -3.56
N MET A 74 -0.81 13.39 -3.88
CA MET A 74 0.38 12.82 -3.25
C MET A 74 0.41 13.15 -1.76
N SER A 75 0.31 12.12 -0.94
CA SER A 75 0.22 12.22 0.50
C SER A 75 1.19 11.26 1.17
N VAL A 76 1.74 11.66 2.31
CA VAL A 76 2.60 10.81 3.13
C VAL A 76 1.92 10.49 4.44
N TRP A 77 2.02 9.22 4.87
CA TRP A 77 1.71 8.85 6.24
C TRP A 77 2.92 9.15 7.14
N VAL A 78 2.82 10.20 7.95
CA VAL A 78 3.88 10.64 8.87
C VAL A 78 3.89 9.84 10.19
N GLY A 79 2.81 9.12 10.48
CA GLY A 79 2.72 8.22 11.65
C GLY A 79 3.46 6.89 11.48
N TYR A 80 3.97 6.61 10.28
CA TYR A 80 4.69 5.37 9.97
C TYR A 80 5.96 5.22 10.84
N SER A 81 6.14 4.05 11.47
CA SER A 81 7.25 3.84 12.42
C SER A 81 8.65 4.02 11.80
N LYS A 82 8.79 3.76 10.50
CA LYS A 82 10.04 3.93 9.74
C LYS A 82 10.12 5.23 8.96
N HIS A 83 9.21 6.19 9.21
CA HIS A 83 9.18 7.48 8.54
C HIS A 83 10.54 8.19 8.64
N GLY A 84 11.08 8.60 7.49
CA GLY A 84 12.37 9.28 7.36
C GLY A 84 13.61 8.39 7.58
N GLN A 85 13.45 7.15 8.05
CA GLN A 85 14.59 6.26 8.26
C GLN A 85 15.16 5.82 6.91
N ASN A 86 16.43 6.16 6.65
CA ASN A 86 17.08 5.91 5.35
C ASN A 86 16.27 6.44 4.14
N GLY A 87 15.52 7.52 4.32
CA GLY A 87 14.66 8.09 3.27
C GLY A 87 13.35 7.33 3.04
N ASN A 88 12.98 6.40 3.93
CA ASN A 88 11.74 5.65 3.81
C ASN A 88 10.53 6.55 4.10
N MET A 89 9.60 6.58 3.16
CA MET A 89 8.41 7.42 3.19
C MET A 89 7.23 6.57 2.74
N ALA A 90 6.20 6.50 3.58
CA ALA A 90 4.96 5.81 3.25
C ALA A 90 4.08 6.72 2.37
N TRP A 91 4.42 6.79 1.08
CA TRP A 91 3.69 7.56 0.08
C TRP A 91 2.43 6.82 -0.37
N LEU A 92 1.32 7.56 -0.40
CA LEU A 92 0.04 7.13 -0.96
C LEU A 92 -0.49 8.22 -1.90
N TRP A 93 -1.01 7.82 -3.07
CA TRP A 93 -1.59 8.76 -4.04
C TRP A 93 -2.81 8.17 -4.73
N HIS A 94 -3.63 9.03 -5.31
CA HIS A 94 -4.81 8.64 -6.07
C HIS A 94 -4.46 8.52 -7.56
N SER A 95 -4.92 7.46 -8.21
CA SER A 95 -4.80 7.32 -9.67
C SER A 95 -5.83 6.30 -10.18
N ARG A 96 -6.45 6.61 -11.33
CA ARG A 96 -7.43 5.75 -12.02
C ARG A 96 -8.55 5.19 -11.12
N GLY A 97 -9.02 6.03 -10.19
CA GLY A 97 -10.10 5.65 -9.27
C GLY A 97 -9.67 4.78 -8.10
N ASN A 98 -8.36 4.59 -7.88
CA ASN A 98 -7.77 3.83 -6.77
C ASN A 98 -6.88 4.74 -5.91
N VAL A 99 -6.53 4.28 -4.70
CA VAL A 99 -5.41 4.83 -3.92
C VAL A 99 -4.27 3.81 -3.89
N MET A 100 -3.05 4.23 -4.19
CA MET A 100 -1.92 3.36 -4.50
C MET A 100 -0.76 3.58 -3.53
N ALA A 101 0.02 2.52 -3.30
CA ALA A 101 1.28 2.56 -2.56
C ALA A 101 2.29 1.59 -3.20
N ASN A 102 3.54 2.03 -3.34
CA ASN A 102 4.63 1.20 -3.85
C ASN A 102 5.38 0.51 -2.71
N ASN A 103 5.60 -0.80 -2.85
CA ASN A 103 6.32 -1.66 -1.91
C ASN A 103 5.91 -1.46 -0.44
N PRO A 104 4.60 -1.48 -0.10
CA PRO A 104 4.19 -1.31 1.28
C PRO A 104 4.67 -2.49 2.13
N ASP A 105 5.13 -2.20 3.35
CA ASP A 105 5.31 -3.24 4.36
C ASP A 105 4.00 -3.50 5.11
N GLU A 106 4.00 -4.49 6.02
CA GLU A 106 2.83 -4.90 6.80
C GLU A 106 2.20 -3.73 7.60
N GLU A 107 3.02 -2.77 8.05
CA GLU A 107 2.51 -1.60 8.76
C GLU A 107 1.76 -0.66 7.82
N ILE A 108 2.30 -0.42 6.63
CA ILE A 108 1.62 0.37 5.59
C ILE A 108 0.35 -0.35 5.12
N LEU A 109 0.38 -1.67 4.93
CA LEU A 109 -0.80 -2.46 4.57
C LEU A 109 -1.94 -2.34 5.61
N ARG A 110 -1.60 -2.37 6.91
CA ARG A 110 -2.58 -2.11 7.97
C ARG A 110 -3.17 -0.70 7.89
N LYS A 111 -2.33 0.31 7.65
CA LYS A 111 -2.82 1.68 7.45
C LYS A 111 -3.73 1.78 6.22
N MET A 112 -3.36 1.14 5.11
CA MET A 112 -4.18 1.06 3.91
C MET A 112 -5.54 0.40 4.19
N SER A 113 -5.58 -0.66 5.00
CA SER A 113 -6.83 -1.32 5.39
C SER A 113 -7.76 -0.41 6.23
N LEU A 114 -7.18 0.39 7.13
CA LEU A 114 -7.94 1.41 7.88
C LEU A 114 -8.51 2.50 6.96
N ILE A 115 -7.72 2.96 5.99
CA ILE A 115 -8.16 3.93 4.96
C ILE A 115 -9.26 3.31 4.08
N ALA A 116 -9.08 2.07 3.63
CA ALA A 116 -10.04 1.33 2.82
C ALA A 116 -11.39 1.21 3.52
N THR A 117 -11.39 0.93 4.83
CA THR A 117 -12.62 0.90 5.65
C THR A 117 -13.36 2.24 5.62
N ARG A 118 -12.65 3.39 5.72
CA ARG A 118 -13.26 4.72 5.63
C ARG A 118 -13.83 5.03 4.25
N LEU A 119 -13.23 4.46 3.21
CA LEU A 119 -13.64 4.63 1.82
C LEU A 119 -14.66 3.57 1.35
N SER A 120 -15.09 2.66 2.23
CA SER A 120 -15.92 1.50 1.88
C SER A 120 -15.34 0.71 0.70
N ALA A 121 -14.04 0.43 0.76
CA ALA A 121 -13.23 -0.19 -0.27
C ALA A 121 -12.45 -1.41 0.29
N LYS A 122 -11.73 -2.13 -0.59
CA LYS A 122 -10.83 -3.24 -0.23
C LYS A 122 -9.38 -2.92 -0.59
N VAL A 123 -8.45 -3.64 0.01
CA VAL A 123 -7.02 -3.57 -0.31
C VAL A 123 -6.67 -4.79 -1.17
N GLN A 124 -6.09 -4.56 -2.34
CA GLN A 124 -5.75 -5.57 -3.33
C GLN A 124 -4.34 -5.35 -3.88
N GLY A 125 -3.54 -6.40 -4.01
CA GLY A 125 -2.24 -6.38 -4.66
C GLY A 125 -2.32 -6.36 -6.19
N ASP A 126 -1.16 -6.26 -6.83
CA ASP A 126 -1.05 -6.20 -8.30
C ASP A 126 -1.50 -7.51 -8.98
N GLU A 127 -1.27 -8.66 -8.35
CA GLU A 127 -1.71 -9.99 -8.77
C GLU A 127 -3.18 -10.30 -8.40
N GLY A 128 -3.85 -9.40 -7.70
CA GLY A 128 -5.28 -9.51 -7.36
C GLY A 128 -5.56 -10.12 -5.98
N GLU A 129 -4.52 -10.49 -5.22
CA GLU A 129 -4.61 -10.94 -3.84
C GLU A 129 -5.19 -9.86 -2.93
N LEU A 130 -6.00 -10.27 -1.95
CA LEU A 130 -6.66 -9.35 -1.03
C LEU A 130 -5.92 -9.30 0.30
N TYR A 131 -5.95 -8.14 0.96
CA TYR A 131 -5.33 -7.95 2.27
C TYR A 131 -6.36 -7.66 3.36
N GLY A 132 -6.16 -8.30 4.51
CA GLY A 132 -6.99 -8.17 5.70
C GLY A 132 -6.69 -6.91 6.52
N GLN A 133 -7.39 -6.77 7.66
CA GLN A 133 -7.17 -5.68 8.62
C GLN A 133 -5.84 -5.77 9.37
N ASP A 134 -5.27 -6.96 9.43
CA ASP A 134 -3.95 -7.24 9.99
C ASP A 134 -2.82 -6.99 8.98
N GLY A 135 -3.14 -6.66 7.73
CA GLY A 135 -2.15 -6.44 6.67
C GLY A 135 -1.60 -7.73 6.05
N ASN A 136 -2.18 -8.89 6.39
CA ASN A 136 -1.81 -10.16 5.77
C ASN A 136 -2.73 -10.47 4.58
N PRO A 137 -2.25 -11.24 3.58
CA PRO A 137 -3.10 -11.77 2.53
C PRO A 137 -4.25 -12.60 3.12
N ILE A 138 -5.45 -12.46 2.55
CA ILE A 138 -6.60 -13.30 2.86
C ILE A 138 -6.78 -14.34 1.77
N ASP A 139 -6.86 -15.61 2.17
CA ASP A 139 -7.27 -16.67 1.26
C ASP A 139 -8.80 -16.60 1.11
N GLU A 140 -9.29 -16.31 -0.10
CA GLU A 140 -10.74 -16.21 -0.37
C GLU A 140 -11.51 -17.50 0.02
N GLU A 141 -10.83 -18.65 0.04
CA GLU A 141 -11.42 -19.94 0.44
C GLU A 141 -11.81 -20.01 1.93
N ALA A 142 -11.18 -19.20 2.81
CA ALA A 142 -11.49 -19.17 4.25
C ALA A 142 -12.69 -18.27 4.59
N SER A 143 -12.91 -17.20 3.81
CA SER A 143 -14.01 -16.25 4.01
C SER A 143 -15.39 -16.80 3.62
N THR A 144 -15.45 -17.71 2.64
CA THR A 144 -16.72 -18.28 2.18
C THR A 144 -17.30 -19.32 3.15
N HIS A 145 -16.44 -19.96 3.97
CA HIS A 145 -16.85 -21.00 4.93
C HIS A 145 -17.23 -20.48 6.32
N SER A 146 -16.93 -19.22 6.65
CA SER A 146 -17.17 -18.66 7.98
C SER A 146 -18.52 -17.93 8.13
N ASN A 147 -19.23 -17.65 7.03
CA ASN A 147 -20.53 -16.96 7.04
C ASN A 147 -21.77 -17.87 6.84
N LEU A 148 -21.59 -19.17 6.62
CA LEU A 148 -22.70 -20.13 6.66
C LEU A 148 -22.82 -20.70 8.06
N GLY A 149 -23.72 -20.10 8.85
CA GLY A 149 -24.12 -20.60 10.16
C GLY A 149 -24.29 -22.11 10.16
N LEU A 150 -23.44 -22.77 10.96
CA LEU A 150 -23.39 -24.21 11.14
C LEU A 150 -24.77 -24.77 11.52
N LYS A 151 -25.45 -25.40 10.56
CA LYS A 151 -26.32 -26.54 10.85
C LYS A 151 -25.67 -27.79 10.26
N PRO A 152 -25.25 -28.74 11.09
CA PRO A 152 -24.65 -29.98 10.61
C PRO A 152 -25.66 -30.77 9.76
N TRP A 153 -25.20 -31.17 8.59
CA TRP A 153 -25.90 -31.91 7.55
C TRP A 153 -26.14 -33.40 7.88
N TRP A 154 -25.87 -33.82 9.12
CA TRP A 154 -25.97 -35.20 9.60
C TRP A 154 -27.28 -35.53 10.33
N ARG A 155 -28.27 -34.64 10.33
CA ARG A 155 -29.54 -34.84 11.07
C ARG A 155 -30.68 -35.45 10.24
N PHE A 156 -30.41 -35.89 9.01
CA PHE A 156 -31.42 -36.49 8.14
C PHE A 156 -30.88 -37.68 7.33
N TRP A 157 -30.32 -38.70 7.98
CA TRP A 157 -30.26 -40.08 7.48
C TRP A 157 -30.28 -41.04 8.67
#